data_AF-A0A3M1QJW3-F1
#
_entry.id   AF-A0A3M1QJW3-F1
#
_cell.length_a   1.000
_cell.length_b   1.000
_cell.length_c   1.000
_cell.angle_alpha   90.00
_cell.angle_beta   90.00
_cell.angle_gamma   90.00
#
_symmetry.space_group_name_H-M   'P 1'
#
loop_
_entity.id
_entity.type
_entity.pdbx_description
1 polymer ?
#
loop_
_entity_poly.entity_id
_entity_poly.type
_entity_poly.pdbx_seq_one_letter_code
_entity_poly.pdbx_strand_id
1 'polypeptide(L)'
;MTRLLPLPIFITVMILFLTIGLIRAQPHDDDGLDAFLAPSETCVLPCWQGIRPGETTMREAVAILRNHAWVESVNVDAGALIYGLGFVTWTWNGQQPDFISDEISSIAIEESLVSQIIISTNVRFGELWLLQYAPRLGQVNVRATQSEHAVMFMPGTSRVSSFVTCPLSSRAFWNAPVILRFSEPSNILLEPYRLPRWLAHTACDA
;
A
#
# COMPACT_ATOMS: atom_id res chain seq x y z
N MET A 1 -9.72 10.70 -57.84
CA MET A 1 -10.92 10.42 -57.01
C MET A 1 -10.52 10.38 -55.54
N THR A 2 -10.45 11.53 -54.89
CA THR A 2 -10.21 11.67 -53.45
C THR A 2 -11.50 11.33 -52.72
N ARG A 3 -11.59 10.14 -52.11
CA ARG A 3 -12.69 9.80 -51.20
C ARG A 3 -12.50 10.63 -49.94
N LEU A 4 -13.26 11.71 -49.79
CA LEU A 4 -13.38 12.44 -48.53
C LEU A 4 -13.76 11.43 -47.44
N LEU A 5 -12.94 11.33 -46.41
CA LEU A 5 -13.30 10.61 -45.18
C LEU A 5 -14.63 11.17 -44.68
N PRO A 6 -15.62 10.33 -44.32
CA PRO A 6 -16.91 10.82 -43.90
C PRO A 6 -16.75 11.60 -42.59
N LEU A 7 -17.17 12.86 -42.61
CA LEU A 7 -17.29 13.80 -41.49
C LEU A 7 -17.64 13.15 -40.13
N PRO A 8 -18.58 12.19 -40.00
CA PRO A 8 -18.87 11.53 -38.73
C PRO A 8 -17.66 10.84 -38.09
N ILE A 9 -16.76 10.22 -38.87
CA ILE A 9 -15.57 9.55 -38.33
C ILE A 9 -14.65 10.59 -37.67
N PHE A 10 -14.45 11.73 -38.31
CA PHE A 10 -13.61 12.80 -37.77
C PHE A 10 -14.17 13.34 -36.44
N ILE A 11 -15.49 13.54 -36.36
CA ILE A 11 -16.15 14.02 -35.13
C ILE A 11 -16.01 13.00 -33.99
N THR A 12 -16.25 11.71 -34.25
CA THR A 12 -16.11 10.66 -33.22
C THR A 12 -14.67 10.57 -32.72
N VAL A 13 -13.69 10.63 -33.62
CA VAL A 13 -12.27 10.61 -33.26
C VAL A 13 -11.91 11.85 -32.44
N MET A 14 -12.39 13.04 -32.83
CA MET A 14 -12.16 14.27 -32.08
C MET A 14 -12.76 14.20 -30.67
N ILE A 15 -13.99 13.69 -30.51
CA ILE A 15 -14.62 13.51 -29.21
C ILE A 15 -13.82 12.53 -28.35
N LEU A 16 -13.36 11.41 -28.91
CA LEU A 16 -12.54 10.43 -28.20
C LEU A 16 -11.22 11.03 -27.71
N PHE A 17 -10.52 11.79 -28.56
CA PHE A 17 -9.28 12.46 -28.14
C PHE A 17 -9.54 13.55 -27.10
N LEU A 18 -10.65 14.27 -27.22
CA LEU A 18 -11.05 15.28 -26.24
C LEU A 18 -11.35 14.65 -24.88
N THR A 19 -12.08 13.53 -24.83
CA THR A 19 -12.39 12.84 -23.57
C THR A 19 -11.14 12.26 -22.92
N ILE A 20 -10.27 11.61 -23.69
CA ILE A 20 -8.98 11.10 -23.19
C ILE A 20 -8.11 12.27 -22.68
N GLY A 21 -8.07 13.38 -23.41
CA GLY A 21 -7.36 14.59 -23.02
C GLY A 21 -7.89 15.16 -21.71
N LEU A 22 -9.21 15.24 -21.55
CA LEU A 22 -9.85 15.74 -20.34
C LEU A 22 -9.54 14.86 -19.13
N ILE A 23 -9.63 13.53 -19.29
CA ILE A 23 -9.32 12.55 -18.24
C ILE A 23 -7.86 12.65 -17.81
N ARG A 24 -6.93 12.83 -18.75
CA ARG A 24 -5.50 12.99 -18.45
C ARG A 24 -5.12 14.36 -17.89
N ALA A 25 -5.93 15.38 -18.19
CA ALA A 25 -5.71 16.74 -17.69
C ALA A 25 -6.27 16.96 -16.28
N GLN A 26 -7.16 16.07 -15.80
CA GLN A 26 -7.63 16.11 -14.43
C GLN A 26 -6.48 15.74 -13.49
N PRO A 27 -6.07 16.62 -12.56
CA PRO A 27 -5.12 16.27 -11.52
C PRO A 27 -5.66 15.03 -10.79
N HIS A 28 -4.81 14.03 -10.61
CA HIS A 28 -5.18 12.91 -9.77
C HIS A 28 -5.23 13.44 -8.34
N ASP A 29 -6.44 13.52 -7.78
CA ASP A 29 -6.62 13.82 -6.36
C ASP A 29 -6.23 12.55 -5.61
N ASP A 30 -5.08 12.61 -4.93
CA ASP A 30 -4.51 11.50 -4.20
C ASP A 30 -4.82 11.58 -2.70
N ASP A 31 -5.66 12.53 -2.27
CA ASP A 31 -6.01 12.79 -0.88
C ASP A 31 -4.76 12.96 0.04
N GLY A 32 -3.61 13.36 -0.52
CA GLY A 32 -2.34 13.46 0.20
C GLY A 32 -1.61 12.11 0.40
N LEU A 33 -2.03 11.06 -0.28
CA LEU A 33 -1.39 9.74 -0.24
C LEU A 33 0.06 9.78 -0.74
N ASP A 34 0.37 10.55 -1.80
CA ASP A 34 1.77 10.70 -2.25
C ASP A 34 2.62 11.35 -1.14
N ALA A 35 2.11 12.40 -0.49
CA ALA A 35 2.79 13.04 0.63
C ALA A 35 2.96 12.09 1.83
N PHE A 36 2.04 11.16 2.06
CA PHE A 36 2.13 10.16 3.11
C PHE A 36 3.17 9.07 2.80
N LEU A 37 3.32 8.70 1.52
CA LEU A 37 4.27 7.68 1.06
C LEU A 37 5.66 8.25 0.78
N ALA A 38 5.75 9.56 0.55
CA ALA A 38 6.99 10.26 0.33
C ALA A 38 7.85 10.23 1.62
N PRO A 39 9.15 9.90 1.51
CA PRO A 39 10.06 10.04 2.64
C PRO A 39 10.14 11.51 3.06
N SER A 40 10.16 11.77 4.37
CA SER A 40 10.58 13.08 4.85
C SER A 40 12.06 13.29 4.54
N GLU A 41 12.49 14.55 4.37
CA GLU A 41 13.91 14.88 4.14
C GLU A 41 14.85 14.33 5.23
N THR A 42 14.29 14.09 6.41
CA THR A 42 15.00 13.59 7.60
C THR A 42 14.96 12.07 7.76
N CYS A 43 14.23 11.34 6.92
CA CYS A 43 14.04 9.90 7.11
C CYS A 43 14.40 9.06 5.89
N VAL A 44 15.53 8.35 6.01
CA VAL A 44 15.96 7.36 5.01
C VAL A 44 15.01 6.17 5.04
N LEU A 45 14.44 5.82 3.89
CA LEU A 45 13.54 4.69 3.72
C LEU A 45 14.22 3.35 4.09
N PRO A 46 13.46 2.38 4.63
CA PRO A 46 12.04 2.41 4.98
C PRO A 46 11.77 3.20 6.26
N CYS A 47 10.78 4.09 6.26
CA CYS A 47 10.44 4.91 7.41
C CYS A 47 8.97 5.34 7.39
N TRP A 48 8.37 5.49 8.58
CA TRP A 48 7.08 6.12 8.75
C TRP A 48 7.12 7.10 9.92
N GLN A 49 6.90 8.39 9.65
CA GLN A 49 6.82 9.45 10.68
C GLN A 49 8.01 9.45 11.67
N GLY A 50 9.22 9.18 11.17
CA GLY A 50 10.44 9.12 11.97
C GLY A 50 10.72 7.76 12.66
N ILE A 51 9.82 6.78 12.55
CA ILE A 51 10.04 5.41 13.02
C ILE A 51 10.71 4.61 11.89
N ARG A 52 11.92 4.11 12.17
CA ARG A 52 12.78 3.38 11.23
C ARG A 52 12.97 1.94 11.69
N PRO A 53 12.49 0.95 10.93
CA PRO A 53 12.78 -0.45 11.20
C PRO A 53 14.29 -0.71 11.27
N GLY A 54 14.72 -1.50 12.25
CA GLY A 54 16.12 -1.83 12.52
C GLY A 54 16.90 -0.80 13.34
N GLU A 55 16.37 0.41 13.51
CA GLU A 55 17.09 1.50 14.18
C GLU A 55 16.31 2.10 15.35
N THR A 56 15.01 2.29 15.20
CA THR A 56 14.17 2.89 16.25
C THR A 56 13.88 1.86 17.34
N THR A 57 14.15 2.22 18.59
CA THR A 57 13.80 1.38 19.74
C THR A 57 12.29 1.37 19.98
N MET A 58 11.77 0.31 20.61
CA MET A 58 10.37 0.25 21.04
C MET A 58 9.96 1.50 21.85
N ARG A 59 10.81 1.93 22.78
CA ARG A 59 10.54 3.08 23.67
C ARG A 59 10.41 4.39 22.87
N GLU A 60 11.29 4.60 21.90
CA GLU A 60 11.22 5.77 21.01
C GLU A 60 9.98 5.73 20.14
N ALA A 61 9.67 4.57 19.53
CA ALA A 61 8.47 4.39 18.71
C ALA A 61 7.19 4.69 19.51
N VAL A 62 7.08 4.18 20.75
CA VAL A 62 5.94 4.48 21.63
C VAL A 62 5.86 5.96 21.96
N ALA A 63 6.99 6.62 22.21
CA ALA A 63 7.02 8.07 22.47
C ALA A 63 6.58 8.87 21.24
N ILE A 64 7.01 8.49 20.04
CA ILE A 64 6.56 9.10 18.79
C ILE A 64 5.05 8.93 18.61
N LEU A 65 4.55 7.69 18.73
CA LEU A 65 3.13 7.37 18.57
C LEU A 65 2.25 8.15 19.56
N ARG A 66 2.64 8.23 20.83
CA ARG A 66 1.86 8.96 21.86
C ARG A 66 1.80 10.47 21.64
N ASN A 67 2.73 11.04 20.89
CA ASN A 67 2.75 12.45 20.54
C ASN A 67 2.20 12.72 19.13
N HIS A 68 1.76 11.69 18.42
CA HIS A 68 1.30 11.81 17.04
C HIS A 68 -0.15 12.30 17.00
N ALA A 69 -0.43 13.31 16.17
CA ALA A 69 -1.73 13.99 16.14
C ALA A 69 -2.91 13.08 15.75
N TRP A 70 -2.65 11.99 15.03
CA TRP A 70 -3.68 11.04 14.57
C TRP A 70 -3.89 9.83 15.50
N VAL A 71 -3.06 9.67 16.53
CA VAL A 71 -3.08 8.47 17.39
C VAL A 71 -3.92 8.77 18.63
N GLU A 72 -4.89 7.90 18.90
CA GLU A 72 -5.75 8.01 20.08
C GLU A 72 -5.12 7.30 21.28
N SER A 73 -4.75 6.03 21.10
CA SER A 73 -4.27 5.18 22.19
C SER A 73 -3.17 4.24 21.70
N VAL A 74 -2.20 3.96 22.56
CA VAL A 74 -1.08 3.06 22.27
C VAL A 74 -1.04 1.96 23.33
N ASN A 75 -1.08 0.71 22.90
CA ASN A 75 -0.96 -0.47 23.73
C ASN A 75 0.36 -1.19 23.44
N VAL A 76 1.04 -1.66 24.49
CA VAL A 76 2.32 -2.37 24.37
C VAL A 76 2.12 -3.76 24.97
N ASP A 77 2.35 -4.79 24.16
CA ASP A 77 2.27 -6.16 24.62
C ASP A 77 3.30 -6.44 25.73
N ALA A 78 2.92 -7.29 26.68
CA ALA A 78 3.78 -7.67 27.80
C ALA A 78 5.06 -8.36 27.31
N GLY A 79 4.98 -9.13 26.22
CA GLY A 79 6.15 -9.75 25.60
C GLY A 79 7.19 -8.72 25.15
N ALA A 80 6.73 -7.62 24.55
CA ALA A 80 7.61 -6.55 24.08
C ALA A 80 8.33 -5.86 25.26
N LEU A 81 7.65 -5.69 26.40
CA LEU A 81 8.24 -5.10 27.61
C LEU A 81 9.24 -6.02 28.32
N ILE A 82 8.94 -7.31 28.42
CA ILE A 82 9.71 -8.26 29.24
C ILE A 82 10.86 -8.88 28.46
N TYR A 83 10.62 -9.26 27.20
CA TYR A 83 11.55 -10.03 26.40
C TYR A 83 12.13 -9.25 25.21
N GLY A 84 11.65 -8.02 24.97
CA GLY A 84 12.00 -7.27 23.76
C GLY A 84 11.48 -7.93 22.48
N LEU A 85 10.44 -8.76 22.60
CA LEU A 85 9.81 -9.50 21.51
C LEU A 85 8.29 -9.42 21.66
N GLY A 86 7.60 -8.80 20.70
CA GLY A 86 6.15 -8.66 20.77
C GLY A 86 5.62 -7.57 19.84
N PHE A 87 4.50 -6.96 20.24
CA PHE A 87 3.84 -5.96 19.42
C PHE A 87 3.53 -4.68 20.21
N VAL A 88 3.62 -3.55 19.52
CA VAL A 88 2.98 -2.29 19.92
C VAL A 88 1.81 -2.09 18.98
N THR A 89 0.61 -1.88 19.50
CA THR A 89 -0.59 -1.60 18.70
C THR A 89 -1.15 -0.23 19.05
N TRP A 90 -1.86 0.40 18.12
CA TRP A 90 -2.52 1.67 18.38
C TRP A 90 -3.83 1.82 17.62
N THR A 91 -4.70 2.69 18.14
CA THR A 91 -5.94 3.13 17.50
C THR A 91 -5.79 4.56 17.00
N TRP A 92 -6.52 4.88 15.93
CA TRP A 92 -6.58 6.23 15.37
C TRP A 92 -7.70 7.05 15.99
N ASN A 93 -7.55 8.37 16.03
CA ASN A 93 -8.51 9.27 16.70
C ASN A 93 -9.54 9.92 15.76
N GLY A 94 -9.60 9.51 14.49
CA GLY A 94 -10.45 10.09 13.45
C GLY A 94 -9.89 11.36 12.79
N GLN A 95 -8.67 11.82 13.17
CA GLN A 95 -7.99 12.94 12.51
C GLN A 95 -7.00 12.48 11.43
N GLN A 96 -6.80 11.16 11.27
CA GLN A 96 -6.03 10.59 10.18
C GLN A 96 -6.70 10.87 8.82
N PRO A 97 -5.95 10.90 7.71
CA PRO A 97 -6.54 10.95 6.38
C PRO A 97 -7.49 9.78 6.12
N ASP A 98 -8.57 10.02 5.37
CA ASP A 98 -9.64 9.03 5.09
C ASP A 98 -9.13 7.74 4.42
N PHE A 99 -7.98 7.82 3.76
CA PHE A 99 -7.34 6.66 3.16
C PHE A 99 -6.72 5.70 4.19
N ILE A 100 -6.49 6.11 5.44
CA ILE A 100 -6.06 5.21 6.53
C ILE A 100 -7.33 4.60 7.15
N SER A 101 -7.38 3.28 7.28
CA SER A 101 -8.56 2.64 7.88
C SER A 101 -8.54 2.78 9.40
N ASP A 102 -9.73 2.75 10.02
CA ASP A 102 -9.88 2.76 11.48
C ASP A 102 -9.43 1.44 12.15
N GLU A 103 -8.89 0.50 11.37
CA GLU A 103 -8.37 -0.76 11.90
C GLU A 103 -7.10 -0.52 12.75
N ILE A 104 -6.89 -1.43 13.71
CA ILE A 104 -5.73 -1.40 14.59
C ILE A 104 -4.45 -1.54 13.77
N SER A 105 -3.56 -0.57 13.91
CA SER A 105 -2.22 -0.63 13.33
C SER A 105 -1.23 -1.16 14.34
N SER A 106 -0.11 -1.70 13.85
CA SER A 106 0.83 -2.43 14.72
C SER A 106 2.29 -2.24 14.30
N ILE A 107 3.15 -2.37 15.29
CA ILE A 107 4.60 -2.44 15.16
C ILE A 107 5.02 -3.77 15.76
N ALA A 108 5.79 -4.55 15.00
CA ALA A 108 6.49 -5.71 15.52
C ALA A 108 7.82 -5.26 16.13
N ILE A 109 8.13 -5.83 17.30
CA ILE A 109 9.35 -5.56 18.06
C ILE A 109 10.19 -6.84 18.09
N GLU A 110 11.45 -6.71 17.70
CA GLU A 110 12.48 -7.76 17.80
C GLU A 110 13.75 -7.18 18.40
N GLU A 111 14.30 -7.86 19.41
CA GLU A 111 15.50 -7.41 20.13
C GLU A 111 15.39 -5.97 20.65
N SER A 112 14.18 -5.57 21.07
CA SER A 112 13.82 -4.21 21.52
C SER A 112 13.87 -3.11 20.43
N LEU A 113 14.06 -3.49 19.17
CA LEU A 113 14.00 -2.62 18.00
C LEU A 113 12.71 -2.85 17.22
N VAL A 114 12.26 -1.83 16.50
CA VAL A 114 11.17 -1.96 15.55
C VAL A 114 11.62 -2.84 14.39
N SER A 115 10.99 -3.99 14.15
CA SER A 115 11.30 -4.85 12.98
C SER A 115 10.35 -4.59 11.82
N GLN A 116 9.09 -4.23 12.11
CA GLN A 116 8.08 -3.95 11.11
C GLN A 116 7.04 -2.96 11.62
N ILE A 117 6.52 -2.11 10.74
CA ILE A 117 5.34 -1.26 10.96
C ILE A 117 4.27 -1.73 9.96
N ILE A 118 3.04 -1.91 10.42
CA ILE A 118 1.88 -2.36 9.64
C ILE A 118 0.76 -1.34 9.82
N ILE A 119 0.30 -0.75 8.70
CA ILE A 119 -0.80 0.21 8.66
C ILE A 119 -1.84 -0.29 7.66
N SER A 120 -3.05 -0.53 8.14
CA SER A 120 -4.21 -0.83 7.28
C SER A 120 -4.71 0.44 6.60
N THR A 121 -5.10 0.34 5.34
CA THR A 121 -5.58 1.48 4.56
C THR A 121 -6.85 1.11 3.79
N ASN A 122 -7.64 2.13 3.44
CA ASN A 122 -8.75 2.03 2.50
C ASN A 122 -8.30 2.19 1.04
N VAL A 123 -7.01 2.45 0.80
CA VAL A 123 -6.45 2.63 -0.54
C VAL A 123 -6.59 1.34 -1.33
N ARG A 124 -7.13 1.44 -2.53
CA ARG A 124 -7.29 0.30 -3.43
C ARG A 124 -5.99 0.02 -4.14
N PHE A 125 -5.72 -1.26 -4.40
CA PHE A 125 -4.51 -1.64 -5.13
C PHE A 125 -4.38 -0.94 -6.50
N GLY A 126 -5.50 -0.73 -7.21
CA GLY A 126 -5.51 -0.01 -8.48
C GLY A 126 -5.10 1.46 -8.37
N GLU A 127 -5.39 2.13 -7.25
CA GLU A 127 -5.00 3.52 -7.02
C GLU A 127 -3.48 3.61 -6.83
N LEU A 128 -2.90 2.77 -5.96
CA LEU A 128 -1.44 2.70 -5.81
C LEU A 128 -0.71 2.35 -7.11
N TRP A 129 -1.30 1.46 -7.92
CA TRP A 129 -0.74 1.10 -9.22
C TRP A 129 -0.65 2.30 -10.17
N LEU A 130 -1.66 3.17 -10.16
CA LEU A 130 -1.68 4.38 -10.99
C LEU A 130 -0.73 5.46 -10.45
N LEU A 131 -0.58 5.55 -9.12
CA LEU A 131 0.27 6.53 -8.45
C LEU A 131 1.78 6.21 -8.59
N GLN A 132 2.20 4.98 -8.29
CA GLN A 132 3.61 4.62 -8.20
C GLN A 132 4.15 3.85 -9.42
N TYR A 133 3.36 3.76 -10.49
CA TYR A 133 3.62 2.90 -11.65
C TYR A 133 3.62 1.40 -11.30
N ALA A 134 3.89 0.54 -12.30
CA ALA A 134 3.96 -0.89 -12.08
C ALA A 134 5.11 -1.25 -11.11
N PRO A 135 4.86 -2.08 -10.07
CA PRO A 135 5.88 -2.49 -9.14
C PRO A 135 6.93 -3.35 -9.84
N ARG A 136 8.17 -3.27 -9.35
CA ARG A 136 9.29 -4.04 -9.93
C ARG A 136 9.36 -5.46 -9.37
N LEU A 137 8.99 -5.62 -8.11
CA LEU A 137 9.04 -6.88 -7.39
C LEU A 137 7.67 -7.18 -6.78
N GLY A 138 7.29 -8.45 -6.77
CA GLY A 138 6.06 -8.88 -6.12
C GLY A 138 5.74 -10.34 -6.37
N GLN A 139 4.78 -10.85 -5.63
CA GLN A 139 4.32 -12.22 -5.68
C GLN A 139 2.85 -12.31 -5.31
N VAL A 140 2.20 -13.39 -5.76
CA VAL A 140 0.86 -13.75 -5.33
C VAL A 140 0.92 -15.11 -4.67
N ASN A 141 0.57 -15.16 -3.40
CA ASN A 141 0.43 -16.39 -2.62
C ASN A 141 -1.06 -16.74 -2.55
N VAL A 142 -1.48 -17.73 -3.34
CA VAL A 142 -2.85 -18.22 -3.34
C VAL A 142 -3.01 -19.29 -2.25
N ARG A 143 -4.00 -19.13 -1.37
CA ARG A 143 -4.45 -20.16 -0.41
C ARG A 143 -5.89 -20.56 -0.74
N ALA A 144 -6.37 -21.63 -0.10
CA ALA A 144 -7.69 -22.21 -0.38
C ALA A 144 -8.86 -21.21 -0.32
N THR A 145 -8.83 -20.24 0.58
CA THR A 145 -9.93 -19.28 0.80
C THR A 145 -9.56 -17.82 0.49
N GLN A 146 -8.27 -17.53 0.37
CA GLN A 146 -7.77 -16.17 0.25
C GLN A 146 -6.45 -16.17 -0.52
N SER A 147 -6.26 -15.16 -1.37
CA SER A 147 -4.97 -14.86 -1.95
C SER A 147 -4.36 -13.64 -1.27
N GLU A 148 -3.10 -13.77 -0.87
CA GLU A 148 -2.28 -12.62 -0.52
C GLU A 148 -1.52 -12.17 -1.76
N HIS A 149 -1.64 -10.90 -2.11
CA HIS A 149 -0.85 -10.26 -3.13
C HIS A 149 0.13 -9.30 -2.45
N ALA A 150 1.42 -9.45 -2.70
CA ALA A 150 2.44 -8.60 -2.10
C ALA A 150 3.35 -8.01 -3.18
N VAL A 151 3.54 -6.70 -3.17
CA VAL A 151 4.39 -5.99 -4.13
C VAL A 151 5.29 -4.98 -3.43
N MET A 152 6.34 -4.58 -4.15
CA MET A 152 7.23 -3.48 -3.78
C MET A 152 7.37 -2.54 -4.98
N PHE A 153 6.94 -1.30 -4.79
CA PHE A 153 6.94 -0.27 -5.83
C PHE A 153 8.34 0.34 -6.03
N MET A 154 9.06 0.63 -4.95
CA MET A 154 10.40 1.21 -4.99
C MET A 154 11.41 0.36 -4.21
N PRO A 155 12.68 0.26 -4.68
CA PRO A 155 13.72 -0.45 -3.92
C PRO A 155 13.93 0.18 -2.54
N GLY A 156 13.89 -0.63 -1.48
CA GLY A 156 14.10 -0.18 -0.10
C GLY A 156 12.87 0.49 0.54
N THR A 157 11.69 0.42 -0.08
CA THR A 157 10.47 1.02 0.46
C THR A 157 9.56 -0.02 1.11
N SER A 158 8.41 0.48 1.59
CA SER A 158 7.33 -0.34 2.13
C SER A 158 6.88 -1.43 1.14
N ARG A 159 6.68 -2.63 1.68
CA ARG A 159 5.93 -3.70 1.03
C ARG A 159 4.46 -3.34 1.12
N VAL A 160 3.77 -3.40 -0.01
CA VAL A 160 2.32 -3.24 -0.10
C VAL A 160 1.71 -4.62 -0.23
N SER A 161 0.76 -4.97 0.63
CA SER A 161 0.07 -6.25 0.55
C SER A 161 -1.43 -6.04 0.44
N SER A 162 -2.13 -6.77 -0.43
CA SER A 162 -3.59 -6.81 -0.46
C SER A 162 -4.06 -8.25 -0.30
N PHE A 163 -5.23 -8.40 0.30
CA PHE A 163 -5.86 -9.68 0.50
C PHE A 163 -7.15 -9.74 -0.31
N VAL A 164 -7.30 -10.81 -1.09
CA VAL A 164 -8.47 -10.99 -1.96
C VAL A 164 -9.10 -12.34 -1.64
N THR A 165 -10.38 -12.33 -1.29
CA THR A 165 -11.14 -13.55 -1.05
C THR A 165 -11.38 -14.27 -2.39
N CYS A 166 -11.28 -15.60 -2.35
CA CYS A 166 -11.57 -16.44 -3.49
C CYS A 166 -13.09 -16.54 -3.77
N PRO A 167 -13.55 -16.68 -5.03
CA PRO A 167 -12.75 -16.74 -6.26
C PRO A 167 -12.17 -15.39 -6.68
N LEU A 168 -10.93 -15.40 -7.17
CA LEU A 168 -10.28 -14.18 -7.65
C LEU A 168 -11.00 -13.64 -8.89
N SER A 169 -11.34 -12.36 -8.87
CA SER A 169 -11.80 -11.61 -10.03
C SER A 169 -10.93 -10.38 -10.24
N SER A 170 -10.80 -9.93 -11.50
CA SER A 170 -10.07 -8.70 -11.81
C SER A 170 -10.59 -7.50 -11.02
N ARG A 171 -11.93 -7.38 -10.91
CA ARG A 171 -12.54 -6.32 -10.11
C ARG A 171 -12.16 -6.41 -8.63
N ALA A 172 -12.22 -7.60 -8.03
CA ALA A 172 -11.87 -7.77 -6.62
C ALA A 172 -10.38 -7.48 -6.38
N PHE A 173 -9.50 -7.92 -7.28
CA PHE A 173 -8.06 -7.68 -7.19
C PHE A 173 -7.72 -6.18 -7.21
N TRP A 174 -8.27 -5.43 -8.17
CA TRP A 174 -7.96 -3.99 -8.30
C TRP A 174 -8.63 -3.14 -7.23
N ASN A 175 -9.75 -3.58 -6.66
CA ASN A 175 -10.44 -2.87 -5.57
C ASN A 175 -10.05 -3.38 -4.17
N ALA A 176 -9.11 -4.32 -4.08
CA ALA A 176 -8.69 -4.83 -2.78
C ALA A 176 -7.97 -3.74 -1.99
N PRO A 177 -8.35 -3.48 -0.73
CA PRO A 177 -7.64 -2.56 0.13
C PRO A 177 -6.22 -3.07 0.38
N VAL A 178 -5.29 -2.14 0.52
CA VAL A 178 -3.88 -2.45 0.74
C VAL A 178 -3.47 -2.22 2.20
N ILE A 179 -2.51 -3.00 2.64
CA ILE A 179 -1.81 -2.87 3.91
C ILE A 179 -0.39 -2.44 3.59
N LEU A 180 0.02 -1.34 4.19
CA LEU A 180 1.38 -0.81 4.07
C LEU A 180 2.24 -1.45 5.16
N ARG A 181 3.36 -2.05 4.73
CA ARG A 181 4.34 -2.68 5.63
C ARG A 181 5.70 -2.02 5.45
N PHE A 182 6.21 -1.40 6.49
CA PHE A 182 7.57 -0.85 6.51
C PHE A 182 8.44 -1.80 7.32
N SER A 183 9.47 -2.39 6.70
CA SER A 183 10.39 -3.33 7.36
C SER A 183 11.74 -3.29 6.67
N GLU A 184 12.78 -3.82 7.32
CA GLU A 184 14.10 -3.93 6.71
C GLU A 184 14.07 -4.71 5.37
N PRO A 185 14.88 -4.32 4.36
CA PRO A 185 14.89 -4.96 3.05
C PRO A 185 15.32 -6.43 3.07
N SER A 186 16.17 -6.82 4.02
CA SER A 186 16.75 -8.17 4.15
C SER A 186 15.70 -9.27 4.32
N ASN A 187 14.52 -8.92 4.84
CA ASN A 187 13.44 -9.87 5.14
C ASN A 187 12.45 -10.08 3.98
N ILE A 188 12.70 -9.49 2.81
CA ILE A 188 11.75 -9.47 1.70
C ILE A 188 12.31 -10.27 0.51
N LEU A 189 11.89 -11.53 0.39
CA LEU A 189 12.08 -12.31 -0.83
C LEU A 189 10.89 -12.08 -1.76
N LEU A 190 11.08 -11.25 -2.79
CA LEU A 190 10.12 -11.03 -3.87
C LEU A 190 10.77 -11.27 -5.22
N GLU A 191 10.01 -11.83 -6.15
CA GLU A 191 10.44 -12.07 -7.53
C GLU A 191 10.14 -10.87 -8.43
N PRO A 192 10.77 -10.76 -9.63
CA PRO A 192 10.38 -9.78 -10.63
C PRO A 192 8.88 -9.83 -10.91
N TYR A 193 8.21 -8.71 -10.67
CA TYR A 193 6.76 -8.68 -10.69
C TYR A 193 6.22 -8.94 -12.08
N ARG A 194 5.28 -9.88 -12.18
CA ARG A 194 4.49 -10.12 -13.38
C ARG A 194 3.03 -10.04 -12.99
N LEU A 195 2.30 -9.16 -13.67
CA LEU A 195 0.86 -9.07 -13.47
C LEU A 195 0.26 -10.47 -13.71
N PRO A 196 -0.51 -11.01 -12.76
CA PRO A 196 -0.89 -12.41 -12.84
C PRO A 196 -1.77 -12.67 -14.07
N ARG A 197 -1.37 -13.66 -14.89
CA ARG A 197 -2.10 -14.02 -16.12
C ARG A 197 -3.53 -14.47 -15.83
N TRP A 198 -3.77 -15.02 -14.64
CA TRP A 198 -5.11 -15.43 -14.18
C TRP A 198 -6.05 -14.26 -13.91
N LEU A 199 -5.63 -12.99 -13.97
CA LEU A 199 -6.61 -11.91 -14.07
C LEU A 199 -7.55 -12.11 -15.28
N ALA A 200 -7.19 -12.96 -16.25
CA ALA A 200 -8.04 -13.42 -17.33
C ALA A 200 -8.89 -14.69 -17.03
N HIS A 201 -8.60 -15.46 -15.98
CA HIS A 201 -9.27 -16.74 -15.66
C HIS A 201 -9.42 -16.96 -14.14
N THR A 202 -10.63 -17.24 -13.65
CA THR A 202 -10.93 -17.41 -12.21
C THR A 202 -10.04 -18.44 -11.53
N ALA A 203 -9.00 -17.97 -10.85
CA ALA A 203 -8.15 -18.80 -10.01
C ALA A 203 -8.70 -18.76 -8.58
N CYS A 204 -9.06 -19.93 -8.06
CA CYS A 204 -9.06 -20.38 -6.67
C CYS A 204 -9.93 -21.66 -6.63
N ASP A 205 -9.54 -22.70 -7.37
CA ASP A 205 -9.95 -24.06 -7.06
C ASP A 205 -8.73 -24.71 -6.38
N ALA A 206 -8.94 -25.23 -5.18
CA ALA A 206 -7.91 -25.70 -4.25
C ALA A 206 -6.99 -26.79 -4.83
#